data_AF-A0AA38W2S3-F1
#
_entry.id   AF-A0AA38W2S3-F1
#
_cell.length_a   1.000
_cell.length_b   1.000
_cell.length_c   1.000
_cell.angle_alpha   90.00
_cell.angle_beta   90.00
_cell.angle_gamma   90.00
#
_symmetry.space_group_name_H-M   'P 1'
#
loop_
_entity.id
_entity.type
_entity.pdbx_description
1 polymer ?
#
loop_
_entity_poly.entity_id
_entity_poly.type
_entity_poly.pdbx_seq_one_letter_code
_entity_poly.pdbx_strand_id
1 'polypeptide(L)'
;MAAVANKEFRLNVIFNETLIVHGRNPLTPLDLTHIPLVKHVSVEAENQSQHIKDLHQKVRDQIIKHNAGYQSRTNKHRKQVVYKEGDLVWIHLQKERFPTGRFRKLKAHADRGEH
;
A
#
# COMPACT_ATOMS: atom_id res chain seq x y z
N MET A 1 24.68 -36.46 -7.43
CA MET A 1 24.08 -36.13 -8.73
C MET A 1 22.88 -35.23 -8.50
N ALA A 2 22.93 -34.04 -9.10
CA ALA A 2 21.87 -33.07 -9.39
C ALA A 2 20.84 -32.72 -8.29
N ALA A 3 21.08 -31.55 -7.68
CA ALA A 3 20.06 -30.68 -7.13
C ALA A 3 19.03 -30.31 -8.22
N VAL A 4 17.75 -30.57 -7.97
CA VAL A 4 16.62 -30.04 -8.74
C VAL A 4 15.48 -29.73 -7.78
N ALA A 5 14.80 -28.61 -8.03
CA ALA A 5 13.91 -27.84 -7.16
C ALA A 5 14.69 -27.07 -6.08
N ASN A 6 14.86 -25.75 -6.15
CA ASN A 6 13.79 -24.79 -6.32
C ASN A 6 14.35 -23.50 -6.95
N LYS A 7 14.16 -23.34 -8.27
CA LYS A 7 14.69 -22.21 -9.04
C LYS A 7 13.78 -20.97 -9.02
N GLU A 8 12.74 -20.98 -8.17
CA GLU A 8 11.80 -19.86 -8.01
C GLU A 8 11.99 -19.09 -6.69
N PHE A 9 12.95 -19.46 -5.85
CA PHE A 9 13.25 -18.76 -4.60
C PHE A 9 14.10 -17.49 -4.76
N ARG A 10 14.18 -16.96 -5.98
CA ARG A 10 14.94 -15.75 -6.28
C ARG A 10 14.03 -14.83 -7.06
N LEU A 11 13.40 -13.89 -6.35
CA LEU A 11 13.13 -12.50 -6.74
C LEU A 11 12.10 -11.89 -5.78
N ASN A 12 12.34 -11.88 -4.46
CA ASN A 12 11.53 -11.07 -3.53
C ASN A 12 12.25 -10.85 -2.20
N VAL A 13 13.43 -10.23 -2.26
CA VAL A 13 14.13 -9.71 -1.06
C VAL A 13 14.03 -8.19 -0.98
N ILE A 14 13.42 -7.52 -1.97
CA ILE A 14 13.48 -6.05 -2.00
C ILE A 14 12.32 -5.40 -1.24
N PHE A 15 11.08 -5.94 -1.25
CA PHE A 15 10.00 -5.51 -0.35
C PHE A 15 8.95 -6.61 -0.19
N ASN A 16 8.87 -7.26 0.97
CA ASN A 16 7.77 -8.18 1.29
C ASN A 16 6.63 -7.38 1.93
N GLU A 17 5.47 -7.36 1.28
CA GLU A 17 4.26 -6.67 1.74
C GLU A 17 3.81 -7.07 3.15
N THR A 18 3.97 -8.36 3.51
CA THR A 18 3.55 -8.87 4.81
C THR A 18 4.44 -8.37 5.94
N LEU A 19 5.74 -8.22 5.70
CA LEU A 19 6.69 -7.63 6.65
C LEU A 19 6.40 -6.15 6.89
N ILE A 20 5.93 -5.44 5.86
CA ILE A 20 5.55 -4.02 5.99
C ILE A 20 4.23 -3.90 6.75
N VAL A 21 3.24 -4.75 6.48
CA VAL A 21 1.92 -4.63 7.10
C VAL A 21 1.90 -5.17 8.54
N HIS A 22 2.61 -6.27 8.80
CA HIS A 22 2.53 -7.00 10.05
C HIS A 22 3.82 -6.97 10.88
N GLY A 23 4.94 -6.50 10.32
CA GLY A 23 6.23 -6.44 11.03
C GLY A 23 6.88 -7.81 11.31
N ARG A 24 6.21 -8.91 10.95
CA ARG A 24 6.66 -10.29 11.12
C ARG A 24 6.26 -11.14 9.92
N ASN A 25 7.07 -12.16 9.66
CA ASN A 25 6.69 -13.25 8.77
C ASN A 25 5.57 -14.07 9.44
N PRO A 26 4.54 -14.55 8.70
CA PRO A 26 3.44 -15.31 9.29
C PRO A 26 3.96 -16.55 10.02
N LEU A 27 3.35 -16.83 11.18
CA LEU A 27 3.76 -17.91 12.07
C LEU A 27 3.61 -19.27 11.37
N THR A 28 4.64 -20.10 11.49
CA THR A 28 4.61 -21.47 10.99
C THR A 28 3.94 -22.39 12.03
N PRO A 29 3.38 -23.55 11.64
CA PRO A 29 2.72 -24.46 12.59
C PRO A 29 3.59 -24.89 13.79
N LEU A 30 4.91 -24.84 13.64
CA LEU A 30 5.88 -25.16 14.69
C LEU A 30 5.93 -24.06 15.79
N ASP A 31 5.62 -22.82 15.43
CA ASP A 31 5.60 -21.67 16.34
C ASP A 31 4.35 -21.61 17.23
N LEU A 32 3.38 -22.52 17.02
CA LEU A 32 2.10 -22.57 17.74
C LEU A 32 2.11 -23.45 19.00
N THR A 33 3.27 -23.97 19.40
CA THR A 33 3.40 -24.77 20.64
C THR A 33 3.20 -23.90 21.89
N HIS A 34 2.62 -24.47 22.96
CA HIS A 34 2.21 -23.69 24.14
C HIS A 34 3.39 -22.98 24.83
N ILE A 35 3.37 -21.64 24.77
CA ILE A 35 4.35 -20.74 25.39
C ILE A 35 4.05 -20.62 26.90
N PRO A 36 5.05 -20.78 27.80
CA PRO A 36 4.84 -20.61 29.24
C PRO A 36 4.46 -19.16 29.61
N LEU A 37 3.51 -19.03 30.52
CA LEU A 37 2.88 -17.77 30.94
C LEU A 37 3.82 -16.93 31.84
N VAL A 38 4.89 -16.39 31.28
CA VAL A 38 5.72 -15.38 31.96
C VAL A 38 5.73 -14.10 31.14
N LYS A 39 5.33 -12.98 31.76
CA LYS A 39 5.45 -11.63 31.19
C LYS A 39 6.92 -11.22 31.12
N HIS A 40 7.66 -11.82 30.21
CA HIS A 40 8.94 -11.28 29.76
C HIS A 40 8.68 -10.47 28.50
N VAL A 41 8.84 -9.14 28.58
CA VAL A 41 9.01 -8.33 27.37
C VAL A 41 10.36 -8.76 26.80
N SER A 42 10.33 -9.54 25.72
CA SER A 42 11.55 -9.96 25.05
C SER A 42 12.26 -8.72 24.50
N VAL A 43 13.52 -8.53 24.88
CA VAL A 43 14.38 -7.44 24.36
C VAL A 43 14.41 -7.48 22.82
N GLU A 44 14.35 -8.68 22.24
CA GLU A 44 14.28 -8.88 20.81
C GLU A 44 12.96 -8.38 20.19
N ALA A 45 11.84 -8.54 20.90
CA ALA A 45 10.55 -8.01 20.46
C ALA A 45 10.52 -6.47 20.49
N GLU A 46 11.15 -5.84 21.48
CA GLU A 46 11.26 -4.37 21.55
C GLU A 46 12.16 -3.84 20.41
N ASN A 47 13.33 -4.45 20.22
CA ASN A 47 14.24 -4.09 19.11
C ASN A 47 13.55 -4.25 17.75
N GLN A 48 12.77 -5.33 17.58
CA GLN A 48 11.99 -5.56 16.38
C GLN A 48 10.92 -4.48 16.18
N SER A 49 10.21 -4.08 17.24
CA SER A 49 9.22 -3.01 17.18
C SER A 49 9.83 -1.68 16.74
N GLN A 50 10.98 -1.30 17.31
CA GLN A 50 11.69 -0.08 16.93
C GLN A 50 12.17 -0.14 15.47
N HIS A 51 12.70 -1.29 15.04
CA HIS A 51 13.11 -1.49 13.65
C HIS A 51 11.94 -1.32 12.66
N ILE A 52 10.76 -1.85 13.00
CA ILE A 52 9.55 -1.70 12.17
C ILE A 52 9.13 -0.23 12.09
N LYS A 53 9.16 0.50 13.21
CA LYS A 53 8.85 1.94 13.21
C LYS A 53 9.79 2.72 12.29
N ASP A 54 11.09 2.47 12.38
CA ASP A 54 12.09 3.09 11.52
C ASP A 54 11.87 2.76 10.05
N LEU A 55 11.50 1.50 9.74
CA LEU A 55 11.18 1.07 8.39
C LEU A 55 9.96 1.82 7.83
N HIS A 56 8.88 1.90 8.61
CA HIS A 56 7.69 2.65 8.20
C HIS A 56 7.99 4.12 7.95
N GLN A 57 8.81 4.74 8.79
CA GLN A 57 9.20 6.13 8.60
C GLN A 57 9.97 6.31 7.28
N LYS A 58 10.96 5.45 7.02
CA LYS A 58 11.72 5.47 5.75
C LYS A 58 10.83 5.27 4.53
N VAL A 59 9.90 4.32 4.59
CA VAL A 59 8.94 4.06 3.50
C VAL A 59 8.05 5.29 3.27
N ARG A 60 7.54 5.91 4.33
CA ARG A 60 6.73 7.11 4.26
C ARG A 60 7.48 8.26 3.58
N ASP A 61 8.72 8.51 4.00
CA ASP A 61 9.56 9.57 3.44
C ASP A 61 9.85 9.32 1.95
N GLN A 62 10.10 8.06 1.57
CA GLN A 62 10.31 7.68 0.17
C GLN A 62 9.04 7.89 -0.68
N ILE A 63 7.86 7.57 -0.17
CA ILE A 63 6.58 7.82 -0.86
C ILE A 63 6.37 9.32 -1.06
N ILE A 64 6.59 10.14 -0.02
CA ILE A 64 6.45 11.60 -0.11
C ILE A 64 7.40 12.15 -1.18
N LYS A 65 8.68 11.75 -1.15
CA LYS A 65 9.69 12.17 -2.13
C LYS A 65 9.31 11.77 -3.56
N HIS A 66 8.86 10.53 -3.75
CA HIS A 66 8.45 10.03 -5.06
C HIS A 66 7.21 10.76 -5.58
N ASN A 67 6.21 10.97 -4.72
CA ASN A 67 4.99 11.70 -5.07
C ASN A 67 5.29 13.15 -5.47
N ALA A 68 6.19 13.84 -4.75
CA ALA A 68 6.62 15.19 -5.12
C ALA A 68 7.32 15.23 -6.48
N GLY A 69 8.21 14.26 -6.75
CA GLY A 69 8.87 14.10 -8.05
C GLY A 69 7.90 13.76 -9.19
N TYR A 70 6.92 12.91 -8.93
CA TYR A 70 5.87 12.58 -9.88
C TYR A 70 4.98 13.80 -10.17
N GLN A 71 4.54 14.50 -9.13
CA GLN A 71 3.73 15.71 -9.23
C GLN A 71 4.41 16.79 -10.08
N SER A 72 5.70 17.05 -9.85
CA SER A 72 6.44 18.06 -10.62
C SER A 72 6.55 17.70 -12.12
N ARG A 73 6.76 16.42 -12.43
CA ARG A 73 6.83 15.92 -13.81
C ARG A 73 5.48 15.98 -14.51
N THR A 74 4.44 15.45 -13.87
CA THR A 74 3.09 15.38 -14.44
C THR A 74 2.44 16.76 -14.56
N ASN A 75 2.72 17.66 -13.62
CA ASN A 75 2.13 19.00 -13.62
C ASN A 75 2.93 20.03 -14.44
N LYS A 76 4.11 19.68 -14.97
CA LYS A 76 4.95 20.60 -15.75
C LYS A 76 4.20 21.32 -16.89
N HIS A 77 3.23 20.66 -17.50
CA HIS A 77 2.43 21.18 -18.61
C HIS A 77 0.96 21.43 -18.23
N ARG A 78 0.58 21.21 -16.97
CA ARG A 78 -0.80 21.39 -16.49
C ARG A 78 -0.95 22.79 -15.91
N LYS A 79 -2.06 23.45 -16.20
CA LYS A 79 -2.41 24.73 -15.55
C LYS A 79 -2.66 24.48 -14.07
N GLN A 80 -2.09 25.30 -13.20
CA GLN A 80 -2.39 25.28 -11.78
C GLN A 80 -3.81 25.83 -11.59
N VAL A 81 -4.70 25.01 -11.02
CA VAL A 81 -6.05 25.41 -10.66
C VAL A 81 -6.16 25.34 -9.14
N VAL A 82 -6.46 26.47 -8.51
CA VAL A 82 -6.68 26.57 -7.06
C VAL A 82 -8.18 26.71 -6.84
N TYR A 83 -8.78 25.73 -6.17
CA TYR A 83 -10.21 25.72 -5.87
C TYR A 83 -10.48 26.40 -4.53
N LYS A 84 -11.58 27.12 -4.44
CA LYS A 84 -12.11 27.73 -3.20
C LYS A 84 -13.37 27.01 -2.76
N GLU A 85 -13.75 27.22 -1.50
CA GLU A 85 -15.02 26.75 -0.98
C GLU A 85 -16.17 27.36 -1.81
N GLY A 86 -17.08 26.51 -2.30
CA GLY A 86 -18.18 26.90 -3.19
C GLY A 86 -17.93 26.62 -4.69
N ASP A 87 -16.71 26.26 -5.09
CA ASP A 87 -16.41 25.92 -6.48
C ASP A 87 -16.96 24.53 -6.85
N LEU A 88 -17.64 24.44 -7.99
CA LEU A 88 -18.10 23.17 -8.56
C LEU A 88 -16.96 22.50 -9.35
N VAL A 89 -16.62 21.26 -8.96
CA VAL A 89 -15.58 20.46 -9.62
C VAL A 89 -16.16 19.19 -10.23
N TRP A 90 -15.74 18.88 -11.45
CA TRP A 90 -16.07 17.62 -12.10
C TRP A 90 -15.04 16.55 -11.71
N ILE A 91 -15.47 15.51 -11.01
CA ILE A 91 -14.62 14.37 -10.67
C ILE A 91 -14.67 13.38 -11.83
N HIS A 92 -13.53 13.16 -12.49
CA HIS A 92 -13.41 12.14 -13.51
C HIS A 92 -13.19 10.75 -12.88
N LEU A 93 -14.24 9.94 -12.88
CA LEU A 93 -14.22 8.59 -12.32
C LEU A 93 -13.71 7.58 -13.37
N GLN A 94 -12.50 7.05 -13.18
CA GLN A 94 -11.92 6.03 -14.08
C GLN A 94 -12.54 4.66 -13.85
N LYS A 95 -13.14 4.06 -14.88
CA LYS A 95 -13.82 2.75 -14.83
C LYS A 95 -12.93 1.62 -14.30
N GLU A 96 -11.63 1.64 -14.58
CA GLU A 96 -10.65 0.63 -14.17
C GLU A 96 -10.39 0.57 -12.65
N ARG A 97 -10.66 1.65 -11.91
CA ARG A 97 -10.45 1.70 -10.46
C ARG A 97 -11.68 1.26 -9.66
N PHE A 98 -12.78 0.92 -10.33
CA PHE A 98 -13.98 0.40 -9.68
C PHE A 98 -13.94 -1.12 -9.66
N PRO A 99 -14.33 -1.76 -8.54
CA PRO A 99 -14.45 -3.21 -8.52
C PRO A 99 -15.49 -3.65 -9.55
N THR A 100 -15.22 -4.76 -10.22
CA THR A 100 -16.07 -5.30 -11.28
C THR A 100 -17.40 -5.78 -10.69
N GLY A 101 -18.43 -4.93 -10.68
CA GLY A 101 -19.72 -5.21 -10.04
C GLY A 101 -20.82 -4.18 -10.35
N ARG A 102 -22.06 -4.43 -9.88
CA ARG A 102 -23.21 -3.55 -10.12
C ARG A 102 -23.20 -2.30 -9.23
N PHE A 103 -22.46 -1.27 -9.64
CA PHE A 103 -22.66 0.08 -9.12
C PHE A 103 -23.92 0.69 -9.73
N ARG A 104 -25.09 0.46 -9.11
CA ARG A 104 -26.35 1.10 -9.47
C ARG A 104 -26.46 2.56 -8.99
N LYS A 105 -25.67 2.97 -8.01
CA LYS A 105 -25.76 4.31 -7.38
C LYS A 105 -24.87 5.38 -8.03
N LEU A 106 -23.92 4.99 -8.87
CA LEU A 106 -22.98 5.89 -9.56
C LEU A 106 -23.08 5.80 -11.09
N LYS A 107 -24.01 4.99 -11.61
CA LYS A 107 -24.32 4.95 -13.04
C LYS A 107 -25.46 5.93 -13.33
N ALA A 108 -25.17 6.83 -14.26
CA ALA A 108 -26.05 7.79 -14.94
C ALA A 108 -26.24 9.16 -14.28
N HIS A 109 -25.59 10.16 -14.88
CA HIS A 109 -26.15 11.52 -14.98
C HIS A 109 -25.77 12.28 -16.27
N ALA A 110 -25.17 11.62 -17.27
CA ALA A 110 -24.75 12.28 -18.52
C ALA A 110 -25.68 12.05 -19.74
N ASP A 111 -26.67 11.16 -19.65
CA ASP A 111 -27.58 10.87 -20.77
C ASP A 111 -28.96 11.55 -20.61
N ARG A 112 -29.01 12.80 -20.12
CA ARG A 112 -30.25 13.60 -20.13
C ARG A 112 -30.00 14.98 -20.74
N GLY A 113 -30.46 15.12 -21.98
CA GLY A 113 -30.36 16.28 -22.89
C GLY A 113 -29.63 15.80 -24.15
N GLU A 114 -30.26 15.61 -25.31
CA GLU A 114 -31.11 16.55 -26.05
C GLU A 114 -32.17 15.82 -26.91
N HIS A 115 -33.39 16.36 -26.93
CA HIS A 115 -34.39 16.28 -27.99
C HIS A 115 -34.79 17.72 -28.33
#